data_AF-A0A857DC47-F1
#
_entry.id   AF-A0A857DC47-F1
#
_cell.length_a   1.000
_cell.length_b   1.000
_cell.length_c   1.000
_cell.angle_alpha   90.00
_cell.angle_beta   90.00
_cell.angle_gamma   90.00
#
_symmetry.space_group_name_H-M   'P 1'
#
loop_
_entity.id
_entity.type
_entity.pdbx_description
1 polymer ?
#
loop_
_entity_poly.entity_id
_entity_poly.type
_entity_poly.pdbx_seq_one_letter_code
_entity_poly.pdbx_strand_id
1 'polypeptide(L)'
;MRKLKKQKLLFFSAIATLAITPMTAVSCLYRNNPTVEYANSFVQDNPYTQKEKITYTQDDLKIPALQAFENQFYNNELLTYSFTLYNYGLTKAISIDNDHLKRNLTKQVGKLYDFNKQGIEIKINQTNLDKIKDLKTDPDYDSLSKFISNAINRINQSYKEYVAYVNDYNAKDENKNKIKIRTLEQIANTNYNDIVNSTPEYLKKETVIHKDIDTISTTTYLDYSNPKLVIDDQKVEAVVKNFLIDTPFYQKYIRYQNDKDPEKRLLTKKEGKWTFNLSKNNEIFGAIPYSMFTSLYQEVKKRFGSITQAKKDTKKILEIFLNDFKERSFNVDLNQLINDNGIFLGFGPLNILYGKNINTDKQDDAFTIFARDYEFSPEQEEAFLKNPIQFFNSNLELLYLPEVFKIKRDLENQKSLLKVAKPNEVKKIEFLQKSIATYQNQLKTIEQHQQELIELANKRDEIVKSNDSNKETLLEQNMNQMIALAKKYFNSAYQKALTILKKAVAESKTNIQQLAKLYAVSIFGLGAFKTQIIKGYVTNNDVKKATYWIEFFDTKDNKWYMFDTLKSYLAQRPNIEQNIYPSSELSNYNFANELFTSLPANYELDENYLDVAHVK
;
A
#
# COMPACT_ATOMS: atom_id res chain seq x y z
N MET A 1 -25.46 33.06 49.91
CA MET A 1 -25.03 31.66 50.20
C MET A 1 -25.85 30.74 49.31
N ARG A 2 -25.38 29.76 48.53
CA ARG A 2 -24.09 29.07 48.43
C ARG A 2 -23.63 29.01 46.95
N LYS A 3 -22.31 29.08 46.78
CA LYS A 3 -21.59 29.31 45.52
C LYS A 3 -21.43 28.02 44.70
N LEU A 4 -21.66 28.13 43.40
CA LEU A 4 -21.14 27.23 42.36
C LEU A 4 -19.61 27.15 42.46
N LYS A 5 -19.07 25.96 42.75
CA LYS A 5 -17.62 25.70 42.66
C LYS A 5 -17.30 25.10 41.30
N LYS A 6 -16.54 25.89 40.53
CA LYS A 6 -15.80 25.48 39.32
C LYS A 6 -14.90 24.29 39.65
N GLN A 7 -15.15 23.14 39.03
CA GLN A 7 -14.14 22.08 38.93
C GLN A 7 -13.48 22.20 37.56
N LYS A 8 -12.17 22.44 37.62
CA LYS A 8 -11.27 22.57 36.48
C LYS A 8 -11.09 21.19 35.86
N LEU A 9 -11.46 21.07 34.59
CA LEU A 9 -11.14 19.94 33.73
C LEU A 9 -9.62 19.98 33.47
N LEU A 10 -8.86 19.16 34.19
CA LEU A 10 -7.45 18.91 33.92
C LEU A 10 -7.35 17.77 32.90
N PHE A 11 -6.99 18.15 31.67
CA PHE A 11 -6.38 17.26 30.70
C PHE A 11 -5.05 16.76 31.27
N PHE A 12 -4.97 15.47 31.61
CA PHE A 12 -3.72 14.71 31.53
C PHE A 12 -4.04 13.26 31.17
N SER A 13 -3.55 12.92 29.98
CA SER A 13 -3.43 11.61 29.37
C SER A 13 -2.55 10.64 30.17
N ALA A 14 -2.96 9.36 30.24
CA ALA A 14 -2.03 8.23 30.03
C ALA A 14 -2.79 6.91 29.79
N ILE A 15 -2.67 6.41 28.55
CA ILE A 15 -2.32 5.03 28.18
C ILE A 15 -3.29 3.91 28.62
N ALA A 16 -4.22 3.61 27.73
CA ALA A 16 -4.57 2.25 27.32
C ALA A 16 -5.24 2.29 25.94
N THR A 17 -4.49 2.68 24.90
CA THR A 17 -4.89 2.38 23.51
C THR A 17 -4.60 0.91 23.26
N LEU A 18 -5.47 0.04 23.80
CA LEU A 18 -5.74 -1.23 23.15
C LEU A 18 -6.20 -0.90 21.74
N ALA A 19 -5.56 -1.52 20.75
CA ALA A 19 -6.00 -1.54 19.38
C ALA A 19 -7.38 -2.20 19.29
N ILE A 20 -8.42 -1.42 19.59
CA ILE A 20 -9.81 -1.69 19.26
C ILE A 20 -10.31 -0.39 18.66
N THR A 21 -9.89 -0.10 17.43
CA THR A 21 -10.71 0.79 16.60
C THR A 21 -12.09 0.17 16.53
N PRO A 22 -13.17 0.94 16.79
CA PRO A 22 -14.48 0.37 16.93
C PRO A 22 -14.93 -0.20 15.57
N MET A 23 -15.09 -1.52 15.51
CA MET A 23 -16.06 -2.17 14.60
C MET A 23 -17.52 -1.82 14.97
N THR A 24 -17.78 -0.77 15.77
CA THR A 24 -19.12 -0.46 16.31
C THR A 24 -20.04 0.25 15.32
N ALA A 25 -19.73 0.26 14.02
CA ALA A 25 -20.64 0.78 13.00
C ALA A 25 -20.76 -0.12 11.76
N VAL A 26 -20.36 -1.39 11.83
CA VAL A 26 -20.91 -2.38 10.90
C VAL A 26 -22.26 -2.77 11.47
N SER A 27 -23.29 -2.04 11.04
CA SER A 27 -24.69 -2.31 11.33
C SER A 27 -24.97 -3.81 11.41
N CYS A 28 -25.84 -4.24 12.35
CA CYS A 28 -26.36 -5.61 12.43
C CYS A 28 -26.82 -6.18 11.06
N LEU A 29 -27.12 -5.30 10.09
CA LEU A 29 -27.44 -5.63 8.70
C LEU A 29 -26.34 -6.41 7.95
N TYR A 30 -25.05 -6.22 8.26
CA TYR A 30 -23.94 -6.82 7.50
C TYR A 30 -23.16 -7.89 8.26
N ARG A 31 -23.61 -8.29 9.45
CA ARG A 31 -22.89 -9.26 10.30
C ARG A 31 -22.65 -10.60 9.61
N ASN A 32 -23.56 -11.00 8.72
CA ASN A 32 -23.49 -12.25 7.96
C ASN A 32 -22.85 -12.07 6.57
N ASN A 33 -22.36 -10.87 6.23
CA ASN A 33 -21.65 -10.68 4.97
C ASN A 33 -20.29 -11.39 5.04
N PRO A 34 -19.89 -12.17 4.01
CA PRO A 34 -18.61 -12.89 3.98
C PRO A 34 -17.39 -12.05 4.34
N THR A 35 -17.37 -10.78 3.90
CA THR A 35 -16.29 -9.82 4.18
C THR A 35 -16.14 -9.56 5.66
N VAL A 36 -17.28 -9.28 6.32
CA VAL A 36 -17.35 -8.91 7.73
C VAL A 36 -17.01 -10.14 8.59
N GLU A 37 -17.55 -11.29 8.25
CA GLU A 37 -17.24 -12.55 8.93
C GLU A 37 -15.74 -12.89 8.85
N TYR A 38 -15.16 -12.80 7.65
CA TYR A 38 -13.73 -13.05 7.47
C TYR A 38 -12.88 -12.05 8.26
N ALA A 39 -13.18 -10.74 8.16
CA ALA A 39 -12.45 -9.70 8.89
C ALA A 39 -12.50 -9.92 10.42
N ASN A 40 -13.67 -10.32 10.95
CA ASN A 40 -13.83 -10.69 12.35
C ASN A 40 -12.95 -11.89 12.73
N SER A 41 -12.91 -12.93 11.88
CA SER A 41 -12.06 -14.09 12.11
C SER A 41 -10.57 -13.76 12.06
N PHE A 42 -10.17 -12.88 11.13
CA PHE A 42 -8.77 -12.46 10.95
C PHE A 42 -8.23 -11.66 12.13
N VAL A 43 -9.05 -10.78 12.71
CA VAL A 43 -8.67 -10.02 13.92
C VAL A 43 -8.39 -10.96 15.11
N GLN A 44 -9.07 -12.10 15.16
CA GLN A 44 -8.92 -13.08 16.24
C GLN A 44 -7.77 -14.06 16.02
N ASP A 45 -7.56 -14.53 14.78
CA ASP A 45 -6.57 -15.55 14.44
C ASP A 45 -5.97 -15.26 13.06
N ASN A 46 -4.70 -14.85 13.04
CA ASN A 46 -3.94 -14.62 11.82
C ASN A 46 -2.48 -15.13 11.93
N PRO A 47 -1.73 -15.23 10.82
CA PRO A 47 -0.36 -15.77 10.81
C PRO A 47 0.57 -15.06 11.79
N TYR A 48 0.41 -13.74 11.93
CA TYR A 48 1.31 -12.92 12.73
C TYR A 48 0.96 -12.96 14.21
N THR A 49 -0.30 -13.23 14.59
CA THR A 49 -0.63 -13.49 16.00
C THR A 49 -0.02 -14.79 16.54
N GLN A 50 0.34 -15.73 15.66
CA GLN A 50 0.94 -17.02 16.04
C GLN A 50 2.47 -17.03 15.95
N LYS A 51 3.08 -16.01 15.34
CA LYS A 51 4.52 -15.99 15.10
C LYS A 51 5.27 -15.46 16.31
N GLU A 52 6.27 -16.21 16.77
CA GLU A 52 7.12 -15.82 17.88
C GLU A 52 7.94 -14.57 17.53
N LYS A 53 8.01 -13.63 18.49
CA LYS A 53 8.77 -12.39 18.38
C LYS A 53 10.17 -12.61 18.94
N ILE A 54 11.19 -12.51 18.09
CA ILE A 54 12.56 -12.88 18.47
C ILE A 54 13.18 -11.91 19.48
N THR A 55 12.72 -10.65 19.51
CA THR A 55 13.19 -9.64 20.47
C THR A 55 12.74 -9.90 21.91
N TYR A 56 11.87 -10.90 22.12
CA TYR A 56 11.42 -11.34 23.45
C TYR A 56 12.14 -12.61 23.90
N THR A 57 12.77 -13.35 22.99
CA THR A 57 13.32 -14.68 23.27
C THR A 57 14.84 -14.72 23.15
N GLN A 58 15.43 -13.99 22.20
CA GLN A 58 16.88 -13.94 21.96
C GLN A 58 17.55 -12.82 22.75
N ASP A 59 18.54 -13.15 23.58
CA ASP A 59 19.15 -12.23 24.57
C ASP A 59 19.86 -11.02 23.94
N ASP A 60 20.45 -11.19 22.76
CA ASP A 60 21.15 -10.15 22.00
C ASP A 60 20.18 -9.16 21.30
N LEU A 61 18.92 -9.55 21.15
CA LEU A 61 17.84 -8.75 20.55
C LEU A 61 16.86 -8.16 21.56
N LYS A 62 17.01 -8.47 22.87
CA LYS A 62 16.21 -7.93 23.98
C LYS A 62 16.52 -6.46 24.28
N ILE A 63 16.34 -5.60 23.28
CA ILE A 63 16.49 -4.14 23.36
C ILE A 63 15.08 -3.53 23.28
N PRO A 64 14.64 -2.68 24.24
CA PRO A 64 13.29 -2.13 24.23
C PRO A 64 12.90 -1.40 22.93
N ALA A 65 13.85 -0.71 22.32
CA ALA A 65 13.65 -0.07 21.01
C ALA A 65 13.41 -1.10 19.90
N LEU A 66 14.18 -2.20 19.83
CA LEU A 66 13.93 -3.29 18.88
C LEU A 66 12.59 -3.97 19.12
N GLN A 67 12.20 -4.20 20.37
CA GLN A 67 10.88 -4.74 20.70
C GLN A 67 9.76 -3.83 20.20
N ALA A 68 9.89 -2.52 20.39
CA ALA A 68 8.94 -1.54 19.87
C ALA A 68 8.90 -1.54 18.33
N PHE A 69 10.05 -1.71 17.67
CA PHE A 69 10.13 -1.85 16.22
C PHE A 69 9.48 -3.15 15.72
N GLU A 70 9.79 -4.30 16.31
CA GLU A 70 9.14 -5.57 15.99
C GLU A 70 7.62 -5.45 16.17
N ASN A 71 7.15 -4.90 17.30
CA ASN A 71 5.72 -4.69 17.55
C ASN A 71 5.00 -3.83 16.50
N GLN A 72 5.69 -2.88 15.86
CA GLN A 72 5.09 -2.08 14.79
C GLN A 72 4.70 -2.94 13.57
N PHE A 73 5.42 -4.02 13.29
CA PHE A 73 5.05 -4.94 12.20
C PHE A 73 3.75 -5.67 12.48
N TYR A 74 3.58 -6.16 13.72
CA TYR A 74 2.41 -6.94 14.15
C TYR A 74 1.17 -6.07 14.38
N ASN A 75 1.37 -4.76 14.62
CA ASN A 75 0.29 -3.79 14.77
C ASN A 75 -0.03 -3.03 13.47
N ASN A 76 0.63 -3.37 12.35
CA ASN A 76 0.40 -2.72 11.07
C ASN A 76 -0.95 -3.15 10.47
N GLU A 77 -1.49 -2.34 9.58
CA GLU A 77 -2.63 -2.73 8.73
C GLU A 77 -2.14 -3.71 7.67
N LEU A 78 -2.30 -5.00 7.97
CA LEU A 78 -1.83 -6.12 7.15
C LEU A 78 -2.83 -6.57 6.08
N LEU A 79 -4.10 -6.19 6.22
CA LEU A 79 -5.19 -6.67 5.39
C LEU A 79 -6.09 -5.50 5.01
N THR A 80 -6.33 -5.35 3.71
CA THR A 80 -7.43 -4.54 3.17
C THR A 80 -8.40 -5.49 2.47
N TYR A 81 -9.63 -5.58 2.95
CA TYR A 81 -10.66 -6.42 2.34
C TYR A 81 -11.94 -5.62 2.14
N SER A 82 -12.24 -5.30 0.89
CA SER A 82 -13.42 -4.53 0.46
C SER A 82 -14.29 -5.36 -0.48
N PHE A 83 -15.45 -4.83 -0.87
CA PHE A 83 -16.33 -5.43 -1.88
C PHE A 83 -15.73 -5.51 -3.29
N THR A 84 -14.55 -4.91 -3.51
CA THR A 84 -13.87 -4.93 -4.81
C THR A 84 -12.61 -5.76 -4.79
N LEU A 85 -11.86 -5.76 -3.69
CA LEU A 85 -10.53 -6.33 -3.65
C LEU A 85 -10.13 -6.86 -2.27
N TYR A 86 -9.35 -7.94 -2.31
CA TYR A 86 -8.64 -8.53 -1.21
C TYR A 86 -7.15 -8.26 -1.39
N ASN A 87 -6.55 -7.57 -0.43
CA ASN A 87 -5.12 -7.27 -0.43
C ASN A 87 -4.52 -7.61 0.93
N TYR A 88 -3.54 -8.51 0.92
CA TYR A 88 -2.76 -8.88 2.09
C TYR A 88 -1.34 -8.32 1.92
N GLY A 89 -0.92 -7.40 2.80
CA GLY A 89 0.44 -6.89 2.85
C GLY A 89 0.59 -5.73 3.83
N LEU A 90 1.83 -5.36 4.14
CA LEU A 90 2.13 -4.16 4.92
C LEU A 90 1.91 -2.90 4.06
N THR A 91 1.18 -1.93 4.61
CA THR A 91 0.88 -0.66 3.93
C THR A 91 1.84 0.46 4.32
N LYS A 92 2.28 0.48 5.59
CA LYS A 92 3.09 1.55 6.18
C LYS A 92 4.56 1.18 6.27
N ALA A 93 5.43 2.15 5.99
CA ALA A 93 6.85 2.05 6.29
C ALA A 93 7.09 2.10 7.81
N ILE A 94 8.05 1.33 8.30
CA ILE A 94 8.41 1.20 9.71
C ILE A 94 9.88 1.56 9.86
N SER A 95 10.23 2.31 10.90
CA SER A 95 11.60 2.78 11.09
C SER A 95 12.10 2.66 12.53
N ILE A 96 13.41 2.54 12.68
CA ILE A 96 14.11 2.49 13.97
C ILE A 96 15.48 3.18 13.83
N ASP A 97 16.00 3.71 14.94
CA ASP A 97 17.32 4.29 15.09
C ASP A 97 17.84 4.00 16.52
N ASN A 98 18.98 4.61 16.88
CA ASN A 98 19.59 4.47 18.20
C ASN A 98 19.17 5.60 19.17
N ASP A 99 18.01 6.24 19.00
CA ASP A 99 17.61 7.38 19.82
C ASP A 99 17.47 7.06 21.31
N HIS A 100 17.22 5.79 21.68
CA HIS A 100 17.21 5.35 23.08
C HIS A 100 18.58 5.47 23.77
N LEU A 101 19.66 5.61 23.00
CA LEU A 101 21.01 5.87 23.48
C LEU A 101 21.34 7.37 23.58
N LYS A 102 20.44 8.26 23.14
CA LYS A 102 20.68 9.71 23.26
C LYS A 102 20.80 10.11 24.73
N ARG A 103 21.85 10.84 25.05
CA ARG A 103 22.09 11.45 26.37
C ARG A 103 22.36 12.93 26.19
N ASN A 104 21.86 13.74 27.12
CA ASN A 104 22.21 15.15 27.16
C ASN A 104 23.63 15.31 27.73
N LEU A 105 24.50 15.97 26.97
CA LEU A 105 25.92 16.07 27.27
C LEU A 105 26.17 16.82 28.58
N THR A 106 25.51 17.97 28.78
CA THR A 106 25.72 18.79 29.99
C THR A 106 25.22 18.13 31.27
N LYS A 107 24.21 17.25 31.20
CA LYS A 107 23.80 16.41 32.33
C LYS A 107 24.85 15.35 32.70
N GLN A 108 25.65 14.89 31.74
CA GLN A 108 26.64 13.83 31.97
C GLN A 108 27.97 14.39 32.48
N VAL A 109 28.46 15.46 31.85
CA VAL A 109 29.79 16.01 32.18
C VAL A 109 29.76 17.33 32.96
N GLY A 110 28.59 17.95 33.11
CA GLY A 110 28.42 19.27 33.69
C GLY A 110 28.37 20.39 32.65
N LYS A 111 28.28 21.64 33.09
CA LYS A 111 28.35 22.81 32.19
C LYS A 111 29.68 22.82 31.46
N LEU A 112 29.64 22.94 30.14
CA LEU A 112 30.82 22.94 29.27
C LEU A 112 31.49 24.31 29.17
N TYR A 113 30.94 25.30 29.85
CA TYR A 113 31.38 26.67 29.76
C TYR A 113 31.17 27.39 31.09
N ASP A 114 32.00 28.41 31.32
CA ASP A 114 31.94 29.30 32.47
C ASP A 114 31.87 30.75 31.99
N PHE A 115 31.13 31.59 32.71
CA PHE A 115 31.17 33.03 32.52
C PHE A 115 32.38 33.61 33.25
N ASN A 116 33.06 34.59 32.66
CA ASN A 116 34.06 35.36 33.40
C ASN A 116 33.41 36.17 34.54
N LYS A 117 34.21 36.73 35.46
CA LYS A 117 33.70 37.45 36.66
C LYS A 117 32.73 38.60 36.33
N GLN A 118 32.84 39.16 35.13
CA GLN A 118 32.02 40.28 34.65
C GLN A 118 30.80 39.81 33.84
N GLY A 119 30.70 38.52 33.50
CA GLY A 119 29.63 37.96 32.67
C GLY A 119 29.67 38.41 31.21
N ILE A 120 30.80 38.91 30.71
CA ILE A 120 30.93 39.49 29.35
C ILE A 120 31.68 38.58 28.37
N GLU A 121 32.18 37.45 28.85
CA GLU A 121 32.87 36.43 28.05
C GLU A 121 32.48 35.05 28.57
N ILE A 122 32.31 34.10 27.65
CA ILE A 122 32.18 32.69 27.95
C ILE A 122 33.51 31.99 27.63
N LYS A 123 34.01 31.17 28.56
CA LYS A 123 35.19 30.33 28.37
C LYS A 123 34.81 28.86 28.44
N ILE A 124 35.54 28.03 27.70
CA ILE A 124 35.43 26.57 27.80
C ILE A 124 35.77 26.15 29.23
N ASN A 125 34.91 25.32 29.83
CA ASN A 125 35.24 24.62 31.05
C ASN A 125 36.06 23.37 30.68
N GLN A 126 37.39 23.52 30.64
CA GLN A 126 38.29 22.46 30.15
C GLN A 126 38.15 21.17 30.95
N THR A 127 37.96 21.28 32.27
CA THR A 127 37.73 20.13 33.16
C THR A 127 36.53 19.29 32.74
N ASN A 128 35.39 19.93 32.43
CA ASN A 128 34.19 19.22 31.99
C ASN A 128 34.28 18.79 30.52
N LEU A 129 35.02 19.54 29.69
CA LEU A 129 35.27 19.16 28.31
C LEU A 129 36.14 17.90 28.23
N ASP A 130 37.17 17.77 29.05
CA ASP A 130 38.06 16.59 29.06
C ASP A 130 37.34 15.31 29.48
N LYS A 131 36.29 15.40 30.31
CA LYS A 131 35.42 14.25 30.64
C LYS A 131 34.73 13.64 29.42
N ILE A 132 34.63 14.37 28.30
CA ILE A 132 34.08 13.82 27.06
C ILE A 132 34.98 12.71 26.49
N LYS A 133 36.31 12.75 26.73
CA LYS A 133 37.25 11.73 26.23
C LYS A 133 36.93 10.33 26.76
N ASP A 134 36.35 10.27 27.95
CA ASP A 134 35.99 9.03 28.62
C ASP A 134 34.63 8.47 28.14
N LEU A 135 33.87 9.25 27.37
CA LEU A 135 32.60 8.83 26.82
C LEU A 135 32.83 7.99 25.55
N LYS A 136 32.15 6.85 25.44
CA LYS A 136 32.11 6.06 24.19
C LYS A 136 30.96 6.57 23.32
N THR A 137 31.22 7.47 22.36
CA THR A 137 30.17 8.26 21.69
C THR A 137 30.26 8.29 20.16
N ASP A 138 29.12 8.59 19.53
CA ASP A 138 29.04 9.18 18.19
C ASP A 138 28.32 10.54 18.27
N PRO A 139 28.96 11.64 17.81
CA PRO A 139 30.30 11.70 17.24
C PRO A 139 31.42 11.61 18.30
N ASP A 140 32.66 11.39 17.87
CA ASP A 140 33.82 11.23 18.77
C ASP A 140 34.17 12.51 19.57
N TYR A 141 35.11 12.38 20.51
CA TYR A 141 35.59 13.48 21.35
C TYR A 141 35.99 14.71 20.53
N ASP A 142 36.78 14.53 19.47
CA ASP A 142 37.32 15.65 18.70
C ASP A 142 36.21 16.43 17.99
N SER A 143 35.21 15.71 17.47
CA SER A 143 34.04 16.30 16.83
C SER A 143 33.20 17.11 17.81
N LEU A 144 32.89 16.54 18.99
CA LEU A 144 32.14 17.23 20.04
C LEU A 144 32.92 18.43 20.57
N SER A 145 34.21 18.26 20.88
CA SER A 145 35.09 19.31 21.39
C SER A 145 35.18 20.49 20.43
N LYS A 146 35.35 20.21 19.13
CA LYS A 146 35.39 21.22 18.07
C LYS A 146 34.04 21.94 17.92
N PHE A 147 32.93 21.21 17.98
CA PHE A 147 31.60 21.81 17.93
C PHE A 147 31.39 22.80 19.09
N ILE A 148 31.70 22.39 20.32
CA ILE A 148 31.57 23.23 21.52
C ILE A 148 32.48 24.46 21.44
N SER A 149 33.74 24.26 21.05
CA SER A 149 34.72 25.36 20.89
C SER A 149 34.25 26.39 19.86
N ASN A 150 33.74 25.92 18.72
CA ASN A 150 33.20 26.79 17.67
C ASN A 150 31.96 27.55 18.15
N ALA A 151 31.05 26.89 18.87
CA ALA A 151 29.87 27.53 19.43
C ALA A 151 30.25 28.65 20.43
N ILE A 152 31.21 28.41 21.33
CA ILE A 152 31.70 29.42 22.28
C ILE A 152 32.34 30.60 21.56
N ASN A 153 33.14 30.36 20.52
CA ASN A 153 33.73 31.42 19.72
C ASN A 153 32.67 32.28 19.02
N ARG A 154 31.63 31.65 18.45
CA ARG A 154 30.49 32.39 17.88
C ARG A 154 29.74 33.22 18.91
N ILE A 155 29.51 32.69 20.10
CA ILE A 155 28.83 33.41 21.19
C ILE A 155 29.63 34.67 21.56
N ASN A 156 30.92 34.52 21.82
CA ASN A 156 31.79 35.65 22.18
C ASN A 156 31.85 36.71 21.07
N GLN A 157 31.91 36.29 19.81
CA GLN A 157 31.89 37.20 18.67
C GLN A 157 30.54 37.93 18.55
N SER A 158 29.43 37.19 18.62
CA SER A 158 28.07 37.74 18.54
C SER A 158 27.80 38.73 19.67
N TYR A 159 28.37 38.49 20.86
CA TYR A 159 28.28 39.40 21.99
C TYR A 159 29.03 40.72 21.76
N LYS A 160 30.24 40.66 21.19
CA LYS A 160 30.99 41.88 20.82
C LYS A 160 30.20 42.74 19.83
N GLU A 161 29.56 42.11 18.85
CA GLU A 161 28.72 42.78 17.87
C GLU A 161 27.46 43.39 18.50
N TYR A 162 26.83 42.68 19.44
CA TYR A 162 25.72 43.20 20.24
C TYR A 162 26.12 44.43 21.06
N VAL A 163 27.25 44.38 21.76
CA VAL A 163 27.77 45.50 22.57
C VAL A 163 28.08 46.71 21.68
N ALA A 164 28.76 46.50 20.55
CA ALA A 164 29.07 47.56 19.60
C ALA A 164 27.79 48.21 19.06
N TYR A 165 26.79 47.40 18.70
CA TYR A 165 25.49 47.88 18.24
C TYR A 165 24.77 48.73 19.30
N VAL A 166 24.69 48.24 20.55
CA VAL A 166 24.01 48.96 21.63
C VAL A 166 24.73 50.27 21.98
N ASN A 167 26.06 50.28 21.96
CA ASN A 167 26.84 51.50 22.19
C ASN A 167 26.63 52.53 21.08
N ASP A 168 26.65 52.13 19.81
CA ASP A 168 26.37 53.01 18.67
C ASP A 168 24.94 53.58 18.74
N TYR A 169 23.96 52.72 19.05
CA TYR A 169 22.57 53.14 19.25
C TYR A 169 22.44 54.18 20.38
N ASN A 170 23.02 53.90 21.54
CA ASN A 170 22.97 54.78 22.71
C ASN A 170 23.75 56.09 22.53
N ALA A 171 24.74 56.14 21.64
CA ALA A 171 25.47 57.35 21.29
C ALA A 171 24.67 58.26 20.34
N LYS A 172 23.80 57.67 19.51
CA LYS A 172 22.97 58.37 18.53
C LYS A 172 21.60 58.82 19.08
N ASP A 173 21.12 58.20 20.15
CA ASP A 173 19.81 58.53 20.75
C ASP A 173 19.94 59.59 21.86
N GLU A 174 19.72 60.87 21.49
CA GLU A 174 19.72 62.00 22.42
C GLU A 174 18.51 62.00 23.39
N ASN A 175 17.47 61.18 23.13
CA ASN A 175 16.18 61.22 23.84
C ASN A 175 16.08 60.30 25.07
N LYS A 176 17.21 59.98 25.72
CA LYS A 176 17.34 59.33 27.06
C LYS A 176 16.87 57.86 27.22
N ASN A 177 16.31 57.19 26.22
CA ASN A 177 15.94 55.76 26.35
C ASN A 177 17.15 54.83 26.06
N LYS A 178 18.22 55.00 26.84
CA LYS A 178 19.44 54.17 26.70
C LYS A 178 19.14 52.70 26.96
N ILE A 179 19.49 51.85 26.00
CA ILE A 179 19.42 50.40 26.13
C ILE A 179 20.52 49.95 27.09
N LYS A 180 20.15 49.21 28.15
CA LYS A 180 21.10 48.59 29.06
C LYS A 180 21.69 47.34 28.41
N ILE A 181 23.01 47.31 28.25
CA ILE A 181 23.75 46.11 27.82
C ILE A 181 23.54 45.02 28.87
N ARG A 182 22.96 43.89 28.46
CA ARG A 182 22.87 42.69 29.30
C ARG A 182 24.18 41.91 29.24
N THR A 183 24.54 41.27 30.36
CA THR A 183 25.64 40.30 30.39
C THR A 183 25.25 39.02 29.63
N LEU A 184 26.23 38.23 29.20
CA LEU A 184 25.98 36.90 28.61
C LEU A 184 25.21 35.99 29.57
N GLU A 185 25.46 36.08 30.88
CA GLU A 185 24.71 35.35 31.89
C GLU A 185 23.25 35.81 31.96
N GLN A 186 22.99 37.12 31.87
CA GLN A 186 21.62 37.65 31.81
C GLN A 186 20.90 37.21 30.54
N ILE A 187 21.59 37.21 29.39
CA ILE A 187 21.03 36.73 28.12
C ILE A 187 20.74 35.23 28.20
N ALA A 188 21.65 34.42 28.75
CA ALA A 188 21.44 32.98 28.93
C ALA A 188 20.21 32.66 29.79
N ASN A 189 19.97 33.47 30.83
CA ASN A 189 18.85 33.26 31.76
C ASN A 189 17.56 33.99 31.35
N THR A 190 17.54 34.69 30.21
CA THR A 190 16.34 35.39 29.72
C THR A 190 15.52 34.46 28.82
N ASN A 191 14.19 34.47 28.98
CA ASN A 191 13.28 33.74 28.11
C ASN A 191 12.89 34.60 26.89
N TYR A 192 13.18 34.10 25.68
CA TYR A 192 12.93 34.80 24.42
C TYR A 192 11.79 34.19 23.58
N ASN A 193 10.91 33.38 24.17
CA ASN A 193 9.90 32.56 23.46
C ASN A 193 8.86 33.33 22.59
N ASP A 194 8.77 34.66 22.65
CA ASP A 194 7.71 35.47 22.00
C ASP A 194 8.22 36.59 21.07
N ILE A 195 9.44 36.48 20.51
CA ILE A 195 9.99 37.54 19.63
C ILE A 195 9.42 37.46 18.20
N VAL A 196 8.52 38.39 17.88
CA VAL A 196 7.89 38.58 16.55
C VAL A 196 8.78 39.44 15.64
N ASN A 197 8.60 39.36 14.31
CA ASN A 197 9.39 40.07 13.27
C ASN A 197 9.53 41.60 13.45
N SER A 198 8.74 42.25 14.32
CA SER A 198 8.82 43.68 14.67
C SER A 198 9.77 44.02 15.82
N THR A 199 10.58 43.06 16.28
CA THR A 199 11.43 43.25 17.47
C THR A 199 12.67 44.11 17.15
N PRO A 200 13.06 45.06 18.05
CA PRO A 200 14.30 45.81 17.94
C PRO A 200 15.54 44.95 17.66
N GLU A 201 16.45 45.43 16.82
CA GLU A 201 17.60 44.66 16.32
C GLU A 201 18.53 44.14 17.44
N TYR A 202 18.67 44.87 18.56
CA TYR A 202 19.47 44.40 19.70
C TYR A 202 18.90 43.13 20.35
N LEU A 203 17.57 42.97 20.42
CA LEU A 203 16.92 41.77 20.95
C LEU A 203 17.05 40.59 19.98
N LYS A 204 17.09 40.83 18.66
CA LYS A 204 17.40 39.76 17.69
C LYS A 204 18.81 39.22 17.91
N LYS A 205 19.79 40.11 18.14
CA LYS A 205 21.16 39.71 18.48
C LYS A 205 21.23 38.94 19.81
N GLU A 206 20.52 39.39 20.84
CA GLU A 206 20.39 38.63 22.10
C GLU A 206 19.78 37.23 21.88
N THR A 207 18.76 37.13 21.01
CA THR A 207 18.12 35.85 20.68
C THR A 207 19.08 34.88 20.00
N VAL A 208 19.93 35.36 19.09
CA VAL A 208 20.97 34.53 18.44
C VAL A 208 21.97 34.02 19.47
N ILE A 209 22.45 34.91 20.36
CA ILE A 209 23.37 34.54 21.44
C ILE A 209 22.74 33.50 22.36
N HIS A 210 21.49 33.72 22.79
CA HIS A 210 20.74 32.80 23.64
C HIS A 210 20.59 31.41 22.97
N LYS A 211 20.21 31.37 21.68
CA LYS A 211 20.10 30.12 20.91
C LYS A 211 21.43 29.36 20.83
N ASP A 212 22.55 30.07 20.65
CA ASP A 212 23.86 29.43 20.61
C ASP A 212 24.28 28.86 21.98
N ILE A 213 23.97 29.57 23.08
CA ILE A 213 24.19 29.08 24.45
C ILE A 213 23.31 27.85 24.75
N ASP A 214 22.05 27.91 24.35
CA ASP A 214 21.10 26.80 24.49
C ASP A 214 21.51 25.59 23.67
N THR A 215 22.07 25.81 22.47
CA THR A 215 22.59 24.72 21.62
C THR A 215 23.66 23.91 22.35
N ILE A 216 24.60 24.58 23.02
CA ILE A 216 25.60 23.91 23.87
C ILE A 216 24.93 23.14 25.01
N SER A 217 23.98 23.78 25.70
CA SER A 217 23.30 23.20 26.87
C SER A 217 22.42 22.00 26.55
N THR A 218 21.83 21.99 25.35
CA THR A 218 20.91 20.95 24.86
C THR A 218 21.58 19.91 23.96
N THR A 219 22.89 20.05 23.70
CA THR A 219 23.66 19.08 22.89
C THR A 219 23.47 17.66 23.42
N THR A 220 23.22 16.74 22.51
CA THR A 220 23.09 15.31 22.81
C THR A 220 24.14 14.51 22.05
N TYR A 221 24.43 13.31 22.56
CA TYR A 221 25.29 12.33 21.91
C TYR A 221 24.69 10.94 22.05
N LEU A 222 25.12 9.99 21.22
CA LEU A 222 24.75 8.58 21.37
C LEU A 222 25.73 7.87 22.29
N ASP A 223 25.25 7.32 23.40
CA ASP A 223 26.05 6.60 24.40
C ASP A 223 26.20 5.11 24.03
N TYR A 224 27.39 4.74 23.55
CA TYR A 224 27.77 3.38 23.18
C TYR A 224 28.55 2.64 24.28
N SER A 225 28.45 3.10 25.53
CA SER A 225 29.06 2.42 26.68
C SER A 225 28.63 0.96 26.83
N ASN A 226 27.41 0.62 26.41
CA ASN A 226 26.88 -0.75 26.37
C ASN A 226 26.62 -1.22 24.92
N PRO A 227 27.57 -1.92 24.27
CA PRO A 227 27.41 -2.44 22.92
C PRO A 227 26.20 -3.36 22.72
N LYS A 228 25.72 -4.03 23.79
CA LYS A 228 24.54 -4.90 23.70
C LYS A 228 23.27 -4.12 23.38
N LEU A 229 23.19 -2.84 23.77
CA LEU A 229 22.05 -1.97 23.51
C LEU A 229 22.13 -1.25 22.17
N VAL A 230 23.26 -1.34 21.46
CA VAL A 230 23.42 -0.74 20.14
C VAL A 230 22.62 -1.55 19.12
N ILE A 231 21.80 -0.85 18.35
CA ILE A 231 21.09 -1.40 17.21
C ILE A 231 21.99 -1.26 15.99
N ASP A 232 22.22 -2.37 15.31
CA ASP A 232 23.02 -2.47 14.09
C ASP A 232 22.22 -3.14 12.95
N ASP A 233 22.86 -3.24 11.79
CA ASP A 233 22.22 -3.78 10.58
C ASP A 233 21.79 -5.24 10.77
N GLN A 234 22.58 -6.06 11.47
CA GLN A 234 22.29 -7.48 11.68
C GLN A 234 21.05 -7.67 12.55
N LYS A 235 20.93 -6.92 13.64
CA LYS A 235 19.76 -6.99 14.54
C LYS A 235 18.48 -6.55 13.84
N VAL A 236 18.54 -5.48 13.04
CA VAL A 236 17.38 -4.99 12.28
C VAL A 236 16.99 -6.00 11.20
N GLU A 237 17.97 -6.55 10.46
CA GLU A 237 17.72 -7.59 9.47
C GLU A 237 17.13 -8.86 10.09
N ALA A 238 17.61 -9.29 11.26
CA ALA A 238 17.07 -10.46 11.96
C ALA A 238 15.58 -10.29 12.27
N VAL A 239 15.17 -9.12 12.78
CA VAL A 239 13.76 -8.81 13.06
C VAL A 239 12.93 -8.80 11.78
N VAL A 240 13.40 -8.16 10.72
CA VAL A 240 12.69 -8.11 9.43
C VAL A 240 12.57 -9.50 8.81
N LYS A 241 13.65 -10.30 8.81
CA LYS A 241 13.66 -11.67 8.28
C LYS A 241 12.75 -12.57 9.08
N ASN A 242 12.79 -12.51 10.42
CA ASN A 242 11.86 -13.26 11.26
C ASN A 242 10.42 -12.88 10.98
N PHE A 243 10.09 -11.60 10.79
CA PHE A 243 8.73 -11.21 10.43
C PHE A 243 8.29 -11.83 9.09
N LEU A 244 9.16 -11.88 8.09
CA LEU A 244 8.81 -12.28 6.72
C LEU A 244 8.94 -13.78 6.43
N ILE A 245 9.88 -14.51 7.02
CA ILE A 245 10.15 -15.93 6.69
C ILE A 245 8.89 -16.80 6.81
N ASP A 246 8.77 -17.86 6.01
CA ASP A 246 7.57 -18.71 5.95
C ASP A 246 6.27 -17.97 5.57
N THR A 247 6.38 -16.78 4.97
CA THR A 247 5.25 -16.03 4.41
C THR A 247 5.43 -15.80 2.91
N PRO A 248 4.34 -15.56 2.15
CA PRO A 248 4.44 -15.24 0.72
C PRO A 248 5.22 -13.95 0.44
N PHE A 249 5.40 -13.09 1.45
CA PHE A 249 5.99 -11.77 1.31
C PHE A 249 7.52 -11.78 1.33
N TYR A 250 8.15 -12.84 1.85
CA TYR A 250 9.60 -12.89 1.98
C TYR A 250 10.30 -12.92 0.62
N GLN A 251 9.66 -13.56 -0.37
CA GLN A 251 10.12 -13.58 -1.75
C GLN A 251 10.42 -12.17 -2.29
N LYS A 252 9.55 -11.19 -1.99
CA LYS A 252 9.74 -9.80 -2.40
C LYS A 252 10.97 -9.19 -1.71
N TYR A 253 11.16 -9.47 -0.43
CA TYR A 253 12.34 -9.00 0.30
C TYR A 253 13.64 -9.58 -0.25
N ILE A 254 13.74 -10.90 -0.45
CA ILE A 254 14.93 -11.53 -1.05
C ILE A 254 15.28 -10.89 -2.39
N ARG A 255 14.27 -10.67 -3.24
CA ARG A 255 14.44 -10.05 -4.56
C ARG A 255 15.02 -8.64 -4.51
N TYR A 256 14.51 -7.78 -3.63
CA TYR A 256 14.85 -6.35 -3.64
C TYR A 256 15.96 -5.99 -2.63
N GLN A 257 16.19 -6.79 -1.59
CA GLN A 257 17.18 -6.46 -0.57
C GLN A 257 18.62 -6.48 -1.12
N ASN A 258 18.86 -7.32 -2.13
CA ASN A 258 20.16 -7.43 -2.80
C ASN A 258 20.31 -6.46 -3.99
N ASP A 259 19.40 -5.50 -4.18
CA ASP A 259 19.51 -4.52 -5.27
C ASP A 259 20.77 -3.66 -5.11
N LYS A 260 21.46 -3.40 -6.23
CA LYS A 260 22.66 -2.57 -6.27
C LYS A 260 22.35 -1.12 -5.92
N ASP A 261 21.15 -0.65 -6.25
CA ASP A 261 20.64 0.65 -5.85
C ASP A 261 20.03 0.57 -4.43
N PRO A 262 20.66 1.19 -3.41
CA PRO A 262 20.12 1.20 -2.05
C PRO A 262 18.70 1.78 -1.99
N GLU A 263 18.36 2.71 -2.88
CA GLU A 263 17.04 3.31 -2.95
C GLU A 263 15.99 2.38 -3.56
N LYS A 264 16.35 1.18 -4.03
CA LYS A 264 15.39 0.14 -4.43
C LYS A 264 15.18 -0.93 -3.36
N ARG A 265 16.07 -1.02 -2.38
CA ARG A 265 15.97 -1.97 -1.27
C ARG A 265 14.74 -1.67 -0.40
N LEU A 266 14.22 -2.73 0.22
CA LEU A 266 13.08 -2.62 1.14
C LEU A 266 13.52 -2.20 2.54
N LEU A 267 14.71 -2.64 2.98
CA LEU A 267 15.36 -2.12 4.19
C LEU A 267 16.51 -1.20 3.78
N THR A 268 16.38 0.09 4.10
CA THR A 268 17.39 1.12 3.84
C THR A 268 17.87 1.74 5.13
N LYS A 269 19.10 2.29 5.12
CA LYS A 269 19.67 3.04 6.25
C LYS A 269 20.11 4.42 5.76
N LYS A 270 19.55 5.48 6.35
CA LYS A 270 19.91 6.87 6.06
C LYS A 270 20.10 7.63 7.36
N GLU A 271 21.22 8.32 7.52
CA GLU A 271 21.52 9.14 8.70
C GLU A 271 21.34 8.38 10.04
N GLY A 272 21.79 7.12 10.09
CA GLY A 272 21.68 6.28 11.29
C GLY A 272 20.28 5.70 11.57
N LYS A 273 19.30 5.96 10.69
CA LYS A 273 17.93 5.45 10.78
C LYS A 273 17.66 4.37 9.74
N TRP A 274 17.23 3.20 10.22
CA TRP A 274 16.75 2.11 9.37
C TRP A 274 15.27 2.32 9.05
N THR A 275 14.90 2.12 7.78
CA THR A 275 13.51 2.16 7.32
C THR A 275 13.22 0.92 6.50
N PHE A 276 12.22 0.15 6.94
CA PHE A 276 11.67 -0.96 6.19
C PHE A 276 10.36 -0.55 5.52
N ASN A 277 10.25 -0.77 4.21
CA ASN A 277 9.06 -0.44 3.44
C ASN A 277 8.74 -1.54 2.41
N LEU A 278 7.81 -2.43 2.76
CA LEU A 278 7.33 -3.50 1.87
C LEU A 278 6.37 -3.00 0.79
N SER A 279 5.70 -1.86 1.00
CA SER A 279 4.81 -1.24 0.00
C SER A 279 5.58 -0.47 -1.09
N LYS A 280 6.88 -0.30 -0.91
CA LYS A 280 7.80 0.16 -1.95
C LYS A 280 7.80 -0.81 -3.12
N ASN A 281 7.87 -0.30 -4.34
CA ASN A 281 7.82 -1.10 -5.56
C ASN A 281 6.57 -1.99 -5.60
N ASN A 282 5.40 -1.47 -5.20
CA ASN A 282 4.15 -2.21 -5.30
C ASN A 282 3.80 -2.45 -6.76
N GLU A 283 3.37 -3.67 -7.07
CA GLU A 283 2.84 -3.99 -8.38
C GLU A 283 1.56 -3.19 -8.59
N ILE A 284 1.38 -2.70 -9.81
CA ILE A 284 0.09 -2.14 -10.19
C ILE A 284 -0.87 -3.34 -10.22
N PHE A 285 -2.04 -3.24 -9.58
CA PHE A 285 -3.02 -4.35 -9.55
C PHE A 285 -2.56 -5.61 -8.80
N GLY A 286 -1.78 -5.45 -7.72
CA GLY A 286 -1.32 -6.56 -6.88
C GLY A 286 -2.37 -7.28 -6.02
N ALA A 287 -3.63 -6.83 -6.02
CA ALA A 287 -4.71 -7.40 -5.21
C ALA A 287 -5.38 -8.62 -5.86
N ILE A 288 -6.16 -9.37 -5.09
CA ILE A 288 -7.05 -10.44 -5.59
C ILE A 288 -8.46 -9.87 -5.70
N PRO A 289 -9.22 -10.11 -6.80
CA PRO A 289 -10.62 -9.67 -6.88
C PRO A 289 -11.47 -10.20 -5.71
N TYR A 290 -12.39 -9.37 -5.20
CA TYR A 290 -13.27 -9.73 -4.08
C TYR A 290 -14.04 -11.02 -4.34
N SER A 291 -14.66 -11.13 -5.52
CA SER A 291 -15.47 -12.29 -5.92
C SER A 291 -14.65 -13.58 -5.90
N MET A 292 -13.39 -13.52 -6.33
CA MET A 292 -12.46 -14.66 -6.29
C MET A 292 -12.19 -15.11 -4.86
N PHE A 293 -11.69 -14.22 -4.00
CA PHE A 293 -11.33 -14.61 -2.64
C PHE A 293 -12.54 -15.01 -1.81
N THR A 294 -13.68 -14.33 -1.98
CA THR A 294 -14.92 -14.61 -1.25
C THR A 294 -15.45 -16.00 -1.55
N SER A 295 -15.50 -16.38 -2.83
CA SER A 295 -15.99 -17.71 -3.23
C SER A 295 -15.15 -18.81 -2.59
N LEU A 296 -13.83 -18.64 -2.65
CA LEU A 296 -12.89 -19.57 -2.06
C LEU A 296 -13.05 -19.65 -0.53
N TYR A 297 -13.17 -18.51 0.14
CA TYR A 297 -13.42 -18.44 1.58
C TYR A 297 -14.70 -19.19 1.97
N GLN A 298 -15.78 -19.02 1.21
CA GLN A 298 -17.04 -19.70 1.47
C GLN A 298 -16.92 -21.22 1.31
N GLU A 299 -16.21 -21.72 0.29
CA GLU A 299 -16.00 -23.15 0.14
C GLU A 299 -15.11 -23.74 1.25
N VAL A 300 -14.07 -23.02 1.70
CA VAL A 300 -13.28 -23.42 2.87
C VAL A 300 -14.16 -23.43 4.13
N LYS A 301 -14.96 -22.38 4.36
CA LYS A 301 -15.87 -22.31 5.52
C LYS A 301 -16.91 -23.42 5.48
N LYS A 302 -17.49 -23.73 4.32
CA LYS A 302 -18.44 -24.83 4.15
C LYS A 302 -17.80 -26.19 4.45
N ARG A 303 -16.53 -26.39 4.06
CA ARG A 303 -15.82 -27.66 4.29
C ARG A 303 -15.36 -27.84 5.74
N PHE A 304 -14.85 -26.79 6.37
CA PHE A 304 -14.18 -26.86 7.68
C PHE A 304 -14.94 -26.15 8.81
N GLY A 305 -16.06 -25.49 8.54
CA GLY A 305 -16.78 -24.63 9.48
C GLY A 305 -16.08 -23.31 9.81
N SER A 306 -14.74 -23.28 9.87
CA SER A 306 -13.94 -22.08 10.20
C SER A 306 -12.50 -22.16 9.66
N ILE A 307 -11.86 -21.00 9.51
CA ILE A 307 -10.43 -20.90 9.13
C ILE A 307 -9.52 -21.55 10.18
N THR A 308 -9.84 -21.41 11.47
CA THR A 308 -9.08 -22.03 12.57
C THR A 308 -9.06 -23.56 12.50
N GLN A 309 -10.09 -24.19 11.91
CA GLN A 309 -10.07 -25.63 11.64
C GLN A 309 -9.36 -25.94 10.32
N ALA A 310 -9.55 -25.11 9.29
CA ALA A 310 -8.92 -25.27 7.98
C ALA A 310 -7.38 -25.29 8.06
N LYS A 311 -6.77 -24.48 8.95
CA LYS A 311 -5.30 -24.41 9.13
C LYS A 311 -4.61 -25.74 9.44
N LYS A 312 -5.38 -26.76 9.86
CA LYS A 312 -4.84 -28.08 10.15
C LYS A 312 -4.57 -28.90 8.88
N ASP A 313 -5.25 -28.64 7.77
CA ASP A 313 -5.18 -29.44 6.54
C ASP A 313 -4.96 -28.53 5.31
N THR A 314 -3.73 -28.02 5.19
CA THR A 314 -3.34 -27.06 4.15
C THR A 314 -3.44 -27.67 2.76
N LYS A 315 -3.12 -28.97 2.61
CA LYS A 315 -3.29 -29.70 1.35
C LYS A 315 -4.73 -29.59 0.85
N LYS A 316 -5.71 -29.75 1.74
CA LYS A 316 -7.12 -29.66 1.37
C LYS A 316 -7.55 -28.22 1.06
N ILE A 317 -7.00 -27.19 1.72
CA ILE A 317 -7.21 -25.78 1.31
C ILE A 317 -6.74 -25.57 -0.13
N LEU A 318 -5.53 -26.04 -0.45
CA LEU A 318 -4.96 -25.93 -1.79
C LEU A 318 -5.79 -26.70 -2.83
N GLU A 319 -6.30 -27.89 -2.51
CA GLU A 319 -7.19 -28.65 -3.39
C GLU A 319 -8.49 -27.89 -3.69
N ILE A 320 -9.10 -27.24 -2.68
CA ILE A 320 -10.29 -26.39 -2.85
C ILE A 320 -9.95 -25.21 -3.78
N PHE A 321 -8.82 -24.54 -3.52
CA PHE A 321 -8.33 -23.46 -4.39
C PHE A 321 -8.21 -23.92 -5.84
N LEU A 322 -7.59 -25.08 -6.08
CA LEU A 322 -7.39 -25.61 -7.42
C LEU A 322 -8.70 -25.90 -8.14
N ASN A 323 -9.67 -26.49 -7.45
CA ASN A 323 -10.96 -26.81 -8.05
C ASN A 323 -11.77 -25.56 -8.36
N ASP A 324 -11.74 -24.54 -7.48
CA ASP A 324 -12.36 -23.24 -7.76
C ASP A 324 -11.66 -22.48 -8.89
N PHE A 325 -10.32 -22.51 -8.93
CA PHE A 325 -9.52 -21.78 -9.91
C PHE A 325 -9.57 -22.38 -11.32
N LYS A 326 -9.80 -23.69 -11.47
CA LYS A 326 -9.98 -24.38 -12.77
C LYS A 326 -11.04 -23.73 -13.64
N GLU A 327 -12.14 -23.31 -13.01
CA GLU A 327 -13.30 -22.74 -13.69
C GLU A 327 -13.13 -21.24 -14.03
N ARG A 328 -11.98 -20.66 -13.67
CA ARG A 328 -11.73 -19.21 -13.78
C ARG A 328 -10.79 -18.89 -14.94
N SER A 329 -11.09 -17.77 -15.59
CA SER A 329 -10.17 -17.19 -16.57
C SER A 329 -9.01 -16.52 -15.84
N PHE A 330 -7.79 -16.93 -16.18
CA PHE A 330 -6.57 -16.32 -15.68
C PHE A 330 -5.48 -16.41 -16.75
N ASN A 331 -4.97 -15.25 -17.17
CA ASN A 331 -4.02 -15.14 -18.27
C ASN A 331 -2.61 -14.85 -17.74
N VAL A 332 -1.69 -15.76 -18.03
CA VAL A 332 -0.27 -15.64 -17.66
C VAL A 332 0.56 -15.44 -18.92
N ASP A 333 1.38 -14.39 -18.97
CA ASP A 333 2.45 -14.27 -19.95
C ASP A 333 3.59 -15.20 -19.57
N LEU A 334 3.64 -16.36 -20.22
CA LEU A 334 4.62 -17.42 -19.97
C LEU A 334 6.05 -17.04 -20.37
N ASN A 335 6.23 -15.95 -21.14
CA ASN A 335 7.56 -15.45 -21.48
C ASN A 335 8.10 -14.45 -20.44
N GLN A 336 7.26 -14.02 -19.49
CA GLN A 336 7.65 -13.08 -18.46
C GLN A 336 7.68 -13.78 -17.10
N LEU A 337 8.88 -13.85 -16.54
CA LEU A 337 9.06 -14.31 -15.16
C LEU A 337 8.58 -13.25 -14.16
N ILE A 338 8.82 -11.97 -14.48
CA ILE A 338 8.62 -10.82 -13.62
C ILE A 338 8.18 -9.62 -14.48
N ASN A 339 7.15 -8.88 -14.05
CA ASN A 339 6.80 -7.55 -14.54
C ASN A 339 6.06 -6.75 -13.43
N ASP A 340 5.63 -5.52 -13.74
CA ASP A 340 4.87 -4.67 -12.80
C ASP A 340 3.35 -4.97 -12.79
N ASN A 341 2.89 -5.92 -13.61
CA ASN A 341 1.49 -6.33 -13.67
C ASN A 341 1.20 -7.32 -12.53
N GLY A 342 0.40 -6.91 -11.56
CA GLY A 342 0.01 -7.73 -10.42
C GLY A 342 -1.01 -8.83 -10.73
N ILE A 343 -1.46 -9.51 -9.68
CA ILE A 343 -2.42 -10.64 -9.74
C ILE A 343 -3.72 -10.26 -10.46
N PHE A 344 -4.29 -9.09 -10.15
CA PHE A 344 -5.62 -8.71 -10.62
C PHE A 344 -5.69 -8.61 -12.14
N LEU A 345 -4.61 -8.18 -12.82
CA LEU A 345 -4.54 -8.14 -14.28
C LEU A 345 -4.64 -9.52 -14.93
N GLY A 346 -4.25 -10.57 -14.22
CA GLY A 346 -4.40 -11.94 -14.70
C GLY A 346 -5.86 -12.35 -14.88
N PHE A 347 -6.78 -11.81 -14.07
CA PHE A 347 -8.21 -12.16 -14.13
C PHE A 347 -8.97 -11.48 -15.28
N GLY A 348 -8.36 -10.51 -15.96
CA GLY A 348 -8.99 -9.77 -17.05
C GLY A 348 -9.17 -8.28 -16.76
N PRO A 349 -9.80 -7.54 -17.70
CA PRO A 349 -9.85 -6.09 -17.67
C PRO A 349 -10.99 -5.55 -16.77
N LEU A 350 -11.06 -5.97 -15.50
CA LEU A 350 -12.18 -5.60 -14.62
C LEU A 350 -12.29 -4.07 -14.42
N ASN A 351 -11.18 -3.33 -14.50
CA ASN A 351 -11.21 -1.87 -14.48
C ASN A 351 -12.04 -1.27 -15.63
N ILE A 352 -12.11 -1.95 -16.78
CA ILE A 352 -12.93 -1.54 -17.92
C ILE A 352 -14.42 -1.74 -17.63
N LEU A 353 -14.79 -2.81 -16.92
CA LEU A 353 -16.18 -3.04 -16.50
C LEU A 353 -16.72 -1.84 -15.71
N TYR A 354 -15.90 -1.28 -14.83
CA TYR A 354 -16.28 -0.11 -14.00
C TYR A 354 -15.90 1.25 -14.61
N GLY A 355 -15.34 1.28 -15.83
CA GLY A 355 -14.88 2.51 -16.47
C GLY A 355 -13.80 3.27 -15.70
N LYS A 356 -12.94 2.55 -14.96
CA LYS A 356 -11.93 3.12 -14.08
C LYS A 356 -10.54 3.12 -14.71
N ASN A 357 -9.81 4.21 -14.46
CA ASN A 357 -8.41 4.33 -14.77
C ASN A 357 -7.58 3.49 -13.79
N ILE A 358 -6.79 2.60 -14.37
CA ILE A 358 -5.88 1.65 -13.74
C ILE A 358 -4.98 2.36 -12.68
N ASN A 359 -4.49 3.57 -12.96
CA ASN A 359 -3.51 4.23 -12.12
C ASN A 359 -4.10 5.08 -10.99
N THR A 360 -5.37 5.48 -11.11
CA THR A 360 -5.99 6.42 -10.17
C THR A 360 -7.20 5.87 -9.43
N ASP A 361 -7.72 4.70 -9.87
CA ASP A 361 -8.99 4.11 -9.42
C ASP A 361 -10.21 5.05 -9.60
N LYS A 362 -10.06 6.14 -10.37
CA LYS A 362 -11.13 7.09 -10.70
C LYS A 362 -11.76 6.73 -12.02
N GLN A 363 -13.06 7.01 -12.14
CA GLN A 363 -13.77 6.89 -13.41
C GLN A 363 -13.15 7.83 -14.47
N ASP A 364 -12.99 7.31 -15.68
CA ASP A 364 -12.32 7.99 -16.79
C ASP A 364 -12.96 7.60 -18.13
N ASP A 365 -13.27 8.58 -18.97
CA ASP A 365 -13.87 8.40 -20.30
C ASP A 365 -12.99 7.64 -21.30
N ALA A 366 -11.69 7.56 -21.02
CA ALA A 366 -10.76 6.73 -21.78
C ALA A 366 -10.95 5.23 -21.49
N PHE A 367 -11.57 4.87 -20.37
CA PHE A 367 -11.76 3.49 -19.91
C PHE A 367 -13.24 3.07 -19.83
N THR A 368 -14.17 4.02 -19.94
CA THR A 368 -15.61 3.78 -19.81
C THR A 368 -16.20 3.18 -21.10
N ILE A 369 -16.73 1.95 -21.00
CA ILE A 369 -17.44 1.27 -22.08
C ILE A 369 -18.93 1.01 -21.79
N PHE A 370 -19.31 1.01 -20.50
CA PHE A 370 -20.68 0.87 -20.03
C PHE A 370 -21.19 2.17 -19.39
N ALA A 371 -22.51 2.30 -19.29
CA ALA A 371 -23.17 3.41 -18.60
C ALA A 371 -22.65 3.52 -17.15
N ARG A 372 -22.30 4.75 -16.74
CA ARG A 372 -21.57 5.01 -15.48
C ARG A 372 -22.39 4.74 -14.21
N ASP A 373 -23.70 4.75 -14.36
CA ASP A 373 -24.72 4.56 -13.32
C ASP A 373 -25.19 3.12 -13.22
N TYR A 374 -24.63 2.20 -14.02
CA TYR A 374 -24.95 0.78 -13.93
C TYR A 374 -24.11 0.09 -12.85
N GLU A 375 -24.79 -0.60 -11.94
CA GLU A 375 -24.16 -1.45 -10.93
C GLU A 375 -24.21 -2.92 -11.39
N PHE A 376 -23.04 -3.54 -11.53
CA PHE A 376 -22.94 -4.93 -11.93
C PHE A 376 -23.12 -5.86 -10.73
N SER A 377 -23.86 -6.96 -10.91
CA SER A 377 -23.91 -8.04 -9.93
C SER A 377 -22.63 -8.88 -9.97
N PRO A 378 -22.27 -9.60 -8.88
CA PRO A 378 -21.13 -10.51 -8.88
C PRO A 378 -21.17 -11.56 -10.01
N GLU A 379 -22.36 -12.04 -10.37
CA GLU A 379 -22.53 -13.01 -11.47
C GLU A 379 -22.23 -12.38 -12.83
N GLN A 380 -22.58 -11.10 -13.02
CA GLN A 380 -22.25 -10.36 -14.24
C GLN A 380 -20.76 -10.05 -14.34
N GLU A 381 -20.12 -9.71 -13.23
CA GLU A 381 -18.66 -9.55 -13.17
C GLU A 381 -17.96 -10.86 -13.56
N GLU A 382 -18.41 -11.99 -13.03
CA GLU A 382 -17.87 -13.30 -13.37
C GLU A 382 -18.07 -13.63 -14.86
N ALA A 383 -19.28 -13.37 -15.40
CA ALA A 383 -19.56 -13.56 -16.81
C ALA A 383 -18.68 -12.66 -17.71
N PHE A 384 -18.45 -11.41 -17.31
CA PHE A 384 -17.54 -10.50 -18.00
C PHE A 384 -16.11 -11.05 -17.99
N LEU A 385 -15.60 -11.52 -16.85
CA LEU A 385 -14.22 -12.04 -16.78
C LEU A 385 -14.02 -13.34 -17.57
N LYS A 386 -15.07 -14.16 -17.74
CA LYS A 386 -15.02 -15.37 -18.58
C LYS A 386 -14.88 -15.04 -20.06
N ASN A 387 -15.66 -14.09 -20.57
CA ASN A 387 -15.56 -13.65 -21.96
C ASN A 387 -15.93 -12.16 -22.11
N PRO A 388 -14.97 -11.22 -21.94
CA PRO A 388 -15.28 -9.80 -21.89
C PRO A 388 -15.93 -9.28 -23.18
N ILE A 389 -15.49 -9.78 -24.35
CA ILE A 389 -16.00 -9.34 -25.65
C ILE A 389 -17.42 -9.85 -25.88
N GLN A 390 -17.68 -11.12 -25.58
CA GLN A 390 -19.02 -11.68 -25.68
C GLN A 390 -19.97 -10.97 -24.71
N PHE A 391 -19.56 -10.80 -23.45
CA PHE A 391 -20.36 -10.08 -22.46
C PHE A 391 -20.69 -8.66 -22.94
N PHE A 392 -19.71 -7.90 -23.45
CA PHE A 392 -19.96 -6.57 -23.99
C PHE A 392 -20.97 -6.57 -25.15
N ASN A 393 -20.81 -7.48 -26.11
CA ASN A 393 -21.73 -7.60 -27.25
C ASN A 393 -23.13 -8.07 -26.84
N SER A 394 -23.25 -8.85 -25.77
CA SER A 394 -24.53 -9.28 -25.23
C SER A 394 -25.22 -8.23 -24.36
N ASN A 395 -24.52 -7.16 -23.94
CA ASN A 395 -25.04 -6.12 -23.04
C ASN A 395 -24.95 -4.71 -23.67
N LEU A 396 -25.26 -4.58 -24.97
CA LEU A 396 -25.14 -3.32 -25.71
C LEU A 396 -26.17 -2.26 -25.33
N GLU A 397 -27.26 -2.64 -24.65
CA GLU A 397 -28.19 -1.73 -23.99
C GLU A 397 -27.51 -0.85 -22.94
N LEU A 398 -26.38 -1.33 -22.39
CA LEU A 398 -25.58 -0.61 -21.40
C LEU A 398 -24.44 0.21 -22.03
N LEU A 399 -24.37 0.31 -23.35
CA LEU A 399 -23.26 1.00 -24.04
C LEU A 399 -23.09 2.44 -23.56
N TYR A 400 -21.86 2.83 -23.20
CA TYR A 400 -21.54 4.20 -22.87
C TYR A 400 -21.66 5.11 -24.10
N LEU A 401 -22.50 6.14 -24.00
CA LEU A 401 -22.73 7.13 -25.06
C LEU A 401 -22.22 8.52 -24.62
N PRO A 402 -20.96 8.90 -24.94
CA PRO A 402 -20.40 10.21 -24.56
C PRO A 402 -21.22 11.39 -25.07
N GLU A 403 -21.85 11.22 -26.23
CA GLU A 403 -22.67 12.24 -26.88
C GLU A 403 -23.89 12.63 -26.05
N VAL A 404 -24.49 11.67 -25.32
CA VAL A 404 -25.63 11.96 -24.43
C VAL A 404 -25.24 12.93 -23.33
N PHE A 405 -24.06 12.74 -22.71
CA PHE A 405 -23.56 13.64 -21.67
C PHE A 405 -23.30 15.04 -22.23
N LYS A 406 -22.70 15.12 -23.43
CA LYS A 406 -22.46 16.40 -24.11
C LYS A 406 -23.78 17.12 -24.40
N ILE A 407 -24.77 16.42 -24.97
CA ILE A 407 -26.07 17.01 -25.31
C ILE A 407 -26.81 17.46 -24.04
N LYS A 408 -26.83 16.65 -22.97
CA LYS A 408 -27.45 17.03 -21.69
C LYS A 408 -26.81 18.29 -21.11
N ARG A 409 -25.48 18.37 -21.08
CA ARG A 409 -24.75 19.55 -20.61
C ARG A 409 -25.06 20.78 -21.47
N ASP A 410 -24.99 20.64 -22.79
CA ASP A 410 -25.21 21.76 -23.70
C ASP A 410 -26.68 22.24 -23.63
N LEU A 411 -27.65 21.33 -23.47
CA LEU A 411 -29.05 21.63 -23.21
C LEU A 411 -29.25 22.46 -21.93
N GLU A 412 -28.65 22.04 -20.80
CA GLU A 412 -28.75 22.77 -19.53
C GLU A 412 -28.07 24.14 -19.59
N ASN A 413 -26.96 24.25 -20.33
CA ASN A 413 -26.33 25.54 -20.63
C ASN A 413 -27.28 26.45 -21.42
N GLN A 414 -27.93 25.95 -22.48
CA GLN A 414 -28.87 26.77 -23.26
C GLN A 414 -30.09 27.19 -22.43
N LYS A 415 -30.65 26.28 -21.62
CA LYS A 415 -31.75 26.60 -20.69
C LYS A 415 -31.35 27.69 -19.69
N SER A 416 -30.13 27.62 -19.16
CA SER A 416 -29.61 28.62 -18.22
C SER A 416 -29.42 29.98 -18.88
N LEU A 417 -28.87 30.00 -20.10
CA LEU A 417 -28.74 31.22 -20.90
C LEU A 417 -30.10 31.85 -21.25
N LEU A 418 -31.11 31.02 -21.52
CA LEU A 418 -32.46 31.49 -21.81
C LEU A 418 -33.10 32.17 -20.59
N LYS A 419 -32.88 31.63 -19.38
CA LYS A 419 -33.40 32.21 -18.13
C LYS A 419 -32.86 33.61 -17.82
N VAL A 420 -31.65 33.93 -18.28
CA VAL A 420 -30.98 35.22 -18.04
C VAL A 420 -31.03 36.18 -19.24
N ALA A 421 -31.62 35.76 -20.36
CA ALA A 421 -31.76 36.59 -21.54
C ALA A 421 -32.77 37.73 -21.28
N LYS A 422 -32.46 38.95 -21.73
CA LYS A 422 -33.35 40.10 -21.54
C LYS A 422 -34.52 40.02 -22.55
N PRO A 423 -35.75 40.45 -22.18
CA PRO A 423 -36.91 40.38 -23.08
C PRO A 423 -36.73 41.10 -24.43
N ASN A 424 -35.85 42.09 -24.50
CA ASN A 424 -35.53 42.82 -25.74
C ASN A 424 -34.51 42.11 -26.65
N GLU A 425 -33.89 41.01 -26.21
CA GLU A 425 -32.94 40.20 -27.00
C GLU A 425 -33.66 39.11 -27.85
N VAL A 426 -34.72 39.48 -28.58
CA VAL A 426 -35.64 38.55 -29.28
C VAL A 426 -34.91 37.49 -30.13
N LYS A 427 -33.97 37.91 -31.00
CA LYS A 427 -33.21 36.98 -31.86
C LYS A 427 -32.39 35.94 -31.08
N LYS A 428 -31.86 36.34 -29.92
CA LYS A 428 -31.09 35.45 -29.03
C LYS A 428 -32.02 34.47 -28.34
N ILE A 429 -33.18 34.93 -27.85
CA ILE A 429 -34.21 34.07 -27.24
C ILE A 429 -34.67 33.00 -28.24
N GLU A 430 -35.02 33.39 -29.47
CA GLU A 430 -35.44 32.47 -30.55
C GLU A 430 -34.34 31.44 -30.86
N PHE A 431 -33.08 31.89 -30.97
CA PHE A 431 -31.94 30.99 -31.19
C PHE A 431 -31.76 29.98 -30.05
N LEU A 432 -31.86 30.42 -28.79
CA LEU A 432 -31.73 29.57 -27.61
C LEU A 432 -32.87 28.54 -27.56
N GLN A 433 -34.12 28.96 -27.81
CA GLN A 433 -35.27 28.07 -27.86
C GLN A 433 -35.13 27.02 -28.98
N LYS A 434 -34.69 27.43 -30.17
CA LYS A 434 -34.42 26.51 -31.28
C LYS A 434 -33.31 25.50 -30.94
N SER A 435 -32.25 25.97 -30.27
CA SER A 435 -31.15 25.11 -29.82
C SER A 435 -31.61 24.10 -28.77
N ILE A 436 -32.42 24.53 -27.79
CA ILE A 436 -33.03 23.66 -26.78
C ILE A 436 -33.90 22.58 -27.45
N ALA A 437 -34.78 22.97 -28.37
CA ALA A 437 -35.64 22.02 -29.10
C ALA A 437 -34.81 21.02 -29.92
N THR A 438 -33.72 21.49 -30.54
CA THR A 438 -32.78 20.63 -31.28
C THR A 438 -32.15 19.59 -30.36
N TYR A 439 -31.60 20.00 -29.21
CA TYR A 439 -31.00 19.08 -28.24
C TYR A 439 -32.02 18.11 -27.63
N GLN A 440 -33.25 18.56 -27.36
CA GLN A 440 -34.33 17.69 -26.88
C GLN A 440 -34.71 16.62 -27.91
N ASN A 441 -34.83 16.99 -29.20
CA ASN A 441 -35.11 16.04 -30.26
C ASN A 441 -33.97 15.04 -30.47
N GLN A 442 -32.72 15.48 -30.36
CA GLN A 442 -31.56 14.59 -30.40
C GLN A 442 -31.58 13.58 -29.25
N LEU A 443 -31.84 14.01 -28.01
CA LEU A 443 -31.97 13.11 -26.87
C LEU A 443 -33.10 12.10 -27.06
N LYS A 444 -34.28 12.57 -27.48
CA LYS A 444 -35.43 11.69 -27.75
C LYS A 444 -35.12 10.63 -28.80
N THR A 445 -34.39 11.01 -29.86
CA THR A 445 -33.98 10.06 -30.91
C THR A 445 -33.02 9.01 -30.37
N ILE A 446 -32.05 9.43 -29.55
CA ILE A 446 -31.11 8.49 -28.90
C ILE A 446 -31.85 7.55 -27.95
N GLU A 447 -32.79 8.06 -27.15
CA GLU A 447 -33.61 7.27 -26.22
C GLU A 447 -34.46 6.23 -26.97
N GLN A 448 -35.04 6.60 -28.12
CA GLN A 448 -35.78 5.65 -28.98
C GLN A 448 -34.88 4.51 -29.47
N HIS A 449 -33.68 4.81 -29.97
CA HIS A 449 -32.74 3.78 -30.41
C HIS A 449 -32.20 2.93 -29.25
N GLN A 450 -32.04 3.50 -28.05
CA GLN A 450 -31.69 2.75 -26.84
C GLN A 450 -32.81 1.79 -26.44
N GLN A 451 -34.07 2.21 -26.59
CA GLN A 451 -35.22 1.35 -26.30
C GLN A 451 -35.24 0.10 -27.20
N GLU A 452 -34.89 0.21 -28.48
CA GLU A 452 -34.75 -0.95 -29.37
C GLU A 452 -33.69 -1.96 -28.87
N LEU A 453 -32.59 -1.48 -28.27
CA LEU A 453 -31.58 -2.36 -27.65
C LEU A 453 -32.10 -2.99 -26.36
N ILE A 454 -32.85 -2.25 -25.53
CA ILE A 454 -33.47 -2.77 -24.30
C ILE A 454 -34.48 -3.88 -24.63
N GLU A 455 -35.28 -3.73 -25.69
CA GLU A 455 -36.21 -4.77 -26.12
C GLU A 455 -35.48 -6.07 -26.51
N LEU A 456 -34.35 -5.98 -27.21
CA LEU A 456 -33.52 -7.14 -27.51
C LEU A 456 -32.88 -7.75 -26.25
N ALA A 457 -32.46 -6.93 -25.29
CA ALA A 457 -31.92 -7.39 -24.01
C ALA A 457 -32.98 -8.12 -23.17
N ASN A 458 -34.23 -7.64 -23.14
CA ASN A 458 -35.33 -8.35 -22.49
C ASN A 458 -35.58 -9.71 -23.17
N LYS A 459 -35.57 -9.75 -24.51
CA LYS A 459 -35.69 -11.00 -25.27
C LYS A 459 -34.53 -11.96 -24.99
N ARG A 460 -33.29 -11.46 -24.85
CA ARG A 460 -32.14 -12.26 -24.41
C ARG A 460 -32.43 -12.92 -23.08
N ASP A 461 -32.90 -12.16 -22.09
CA ASP A 461 -33.17 -12.68 -20.74
C ASP A 461 -34.29 -13.73 -20.73
N GLU A 462 -35.29 -13.58 -21.60
CA GLU A 462 -36.32 -14.60 -21.83
C GLU A 462 -35.72 -15.88 -22.42
N ILE A 463 -34.84 -15.77 -23.44
CA ILE A 463 -34.13 -16.92 -24.04
C ILE A 463 -33.24 -17.60 -22.99
N VAL A 464 -32.53 -16.84 -22.15
CA VAL A 464 -31.69 -17.39 -21.07
C VAL A 464 -32.52 -18.18 -20.05
N LYS A 465 -33.78 -17.79 -19.80
CA LYS A 465 -34.68 -18.49 -18.88
C LYS A 465 -35.44 -19.65 -19.53
N SER A 466 -35.42 -19.79 -20.85
CA SER A 466 -36.14 -20.84 -21.55
C SER A 466 -35.39 -22.19 -21.51
N ASN A 467 -36.17 -23.27 -21.62
CA ASN A 467 -35.69 -24.65 -21.78
C ASN A 467 -35.63 -25.08 -23.26
N ASP A 468 -35.47 -24.13 -24.19
CA ASP A 468 -35.45 -24.43 -25.62
C ASP A 468 -34.17 -25.17 -26.02
N SER A 469 -34.32 -26.27 -26.77
CA SER A 469 -33.19 -27.01 -27.36
C SER A 469 -32.32 -26.18 -28.32
N ASN A 470 -32.86 -25.11 -28.91
CA ASN A 470 -32.18 -24.21 -29.84
C ASN A 470 -31.69 -22.90 -29.19
N LYS A 471 -31.63 -22.86 -27.86
CA LYS A 471 -31.29 -21.67 -27.08
C LYS A 471 -30.00 -20.97 -27.53
N GLU A 472 -28.94 -21.72 -27.81
CA GLU A 472 -27.66 -21.14 -28.22
C GLU A 472 -27.76 -20.38 -29.55
N THR A 473 -28.41 -20.98 -30.56
CA THR A 473 -28.68 -20.35 -31.85
C THR A 473 -29.54 -19.08 -31.69
N LEU A 474 -30.56 -19.12 -30.83
CA LEU A 474 -31.42 -17.95 -30.57
C LEU A 474 -30.65 -16.82 -29.87
N LEU A 475 -29.77 -17.14 -28.93
CA LEU A 475 -28.89 -16.17 -28.28
C LEU A 475 -27.92 -15.53 -29.27
N GLU A 476 -27.32 -16.32 -30.16
CA GLU A 476 -26.41 -15.81 -31.19
C GLU A 476 -27.14 -14.87 -32.17
N GLN A 477 -28.33 -15.25 -32.62
CA GLN A 477 -29.16 -14.41 -33.49
C GLN A 477 -29.55 -13.10 -32.81
N ASN A 478 -29.99 -13.14 -31.55
CA ASN A 478 -30.33 -11.96 -30.77
C ASN A 478 -29.11 -11.05 -30.58
N MET A 479 -27.95 -11.61 -30.22
CA MET A 479 -26.69 -10.86 -30.09
C MET A 479 -26.28 -10.19 -31.41
N ASN A 480 -26.40 -10.89 -32.54
CA ASN A 480 -26.10 -10.32 -33.86
C ASN A 480 -27.05 -9.17 -34.22
N GLN A 481 -28.33 -9.25 -33.83
CA GLN A 481 -29.28 -8.14 -33.98
C GLN A 481 -28.89 -6.93 -33.12
N MET A 482 -28.49 -7.15 -31.86
CA MET A 482 -28.01 -6.06 -30.99
C MET A 482 -26.77 -5.38 -31.57
N ILE A 483 -25.80 -6.17 -32.06
CA ILE A 483 -24.59 -5.65 -32.71
C ILE A 483 -24.97 -4.83 -33.96
N ALA A 484 -25.91 -5.32 -34.78
CA ALA A 484 -26.35 -4.62 -35.98
C ALA A 484 -27.00 -3.27 -35.64
N LEU A 485 -27.88 -3.21 -34.63
CA LEU A 485 -28.49 -1.95 -34.16
C LEU A 485 -27.45 -0.99 -33.58
N ALA A 486 -26.55 -1.48 -32.73
CA ALA A 486 -25.47 -0.66 -32.17
C ALA A 486 -24.55 -0.09 -33.26
N LYS A 487 -24.22 -0.86 -34.30
CA LYS A 487 -23.48 -0.36 -35.46
C LYS A 487 -24.31 0.62 -36.31
N LYS A 488 -25.62 0.44 -36.41
CA LYS A 488 -26.48 1.33 -37.19
C LYS A 488 -26.62 2.71 -36.54
N TYR A 489 -26.86 2.76 -35.23
CA TYR A 489 -27.19 4.01 -34.54
C TYR A 489 -26.04 4.59 -33.71
N PHE A 490 -25.12 3.75 -33.25
CA PHE A 490 -24.08 4.11 -32.28
C PHE A 490 -22.67 3.65 -32.70
N ASN A 491 -22.38 3.56 -34.01
CA ASN A 491 -21.13 2.97 -34.53
C ASN A 491 -19.88 3.54 -33.86
N SER A 492 -19.78 4.87 -33.75
CA SER A 492 -18.61 5.54 -33.17
C SER A 492 -18.37 5.08 -31.72
N ALA A 493 -19.42 5.09 -30.89
CA ALA A 493 -19.35 4.65 -29.50
C ALA A 493 -19.04 3.15 -29.40
N TYR A 494 -19.72 2.32 -30.20
CA TYR A 494 -19.49 0.88 -30.27
C TYR A 494 -18.04 0.53 -30.64
N GLN A 495 -17.49 1.15 -31.70
CA GLN A 495 -16.12 0.90 -32.15
C GLN A 495 -15.10 1.41 -31.14
N LYS A 496 -15.33 2.57 -30.53
CA LYS A 496 -14.47 3.10 -29.45
C LYS A 496 -14.44 2.12 -28.28
N ALA A 497 -15.61 1.69 -27.78
CA ALA A 497 -15.73 0.75 -26.68
C ALA A 497 -15.06 -0.59 -27.00
N LEU A 498 -15.31 -1.14 -28.20
CA LEU A 498 -14.68 -2.38 -28.65
C LEU A 498 -13.16 -2.27 -28.77
N THR A 499 -12.64 -1.12 -29.19
CA THR A 499 -11.19 -0.86 -29.27
C THR A 499 -10.57 -0.81 -27.88
N ILE A 500 -11.18 -0.07 -26.95
CA ILE A 500 -10.77 -0.01 -25.54
C ILE A 500 -10.75 -1.43 -24.95
N LEU A 501 -11.84 -2.16 -25.13
CA LEU A 501 -11.99 -3.51 -24.58
C LEU A 501 -10.99 -4.50 -25.18
N LYS A 502 -10.81 -4.54 -26.51
CA LYS A 502 -9.83 -5.43 -27.16
C LYS A 502 -8.41 -5.14 -26.70
N LYS A 503 -8.05 -3.86 -26.60
CA LYS A 503 -6.75 -3.44 -26.07
C LYS A 503 -6.57 -3.93 -24.64
N ALA A 504 -7.55 -3.65 -23.77
CA ALA A 504 -7.49 -4.05 -22.38
C ALA A 504 -7.45 -5.58 -22.20
N VAL A 505 -8.20 -6.35 -22.99
CA VAL A 505 -8.15 -7.83 -23.01
C VAL A 505 -6.76 -8.32 -23.41
N ALA A 506 -6.15 -7.73 -24.44
CA ALA A 506 -4.81 -8.12 -24.89
C ALA A 506 -3.73 -7.79 -23.85
N GLU A 507 -3.90 -6.68 -23.12
CA GLU A 507 -2.98 -6.20 -22.07
C GLU A 507 -3.23 -6.87 -20.70
N SER A 508 -4.39 -7.49 -20.49
CA SER A 508 -4.77 -8.18 -19.24
C SER A 508 -4.08 -9.53 -19.13
N LYS A 509 -2.79 -9.47 -18.80
CA LYS A 509 -1.93 -10.61 -18.51
C LYS A 509 -1.08 -10.30 -17.28
N THR A 510 -0.89 -11.32 -16.47
CA THR A 510 0.08 -11.31 -15.37
C THR A 510 1.31 -12.14 -15.75
N ASN A 511 2.18 -12.47 -14.79
CA ASN A 511 3.41 -13.24 -15.00
C ASN A 511 3.48 -14.49 -14.10
N ILE A 512 4.53 -15.31 -14.28
CA ILE A 512 4.71 -16.57 -13.52
C ILE A 512 4.85 -16.32 -12.01
N GLN A 513 5.58 -15.26 -11.59
CA GLN A 513 5.70 -14.90 -10.17
C GLN A 513 4.34 -14.58 -9.54
N GLN A 514 3.49 -13.85 -10.24
CA GLN A 514 2.17 -13.46 -9.73
C GLN A 514 1.19 -14.61 -9.69
N LEU A 515 1.31 -15.59 -10.59
CA LEU A 515 0.59 -16.86 -10.47
C LEU A 515 0.94 -17.56 -9.14
N ALA A 516 2.23 -17.72 -8.83
CA ALA A 516 2.64 -18.29 -7.55
C ALA A 516 2.17 -17.44 -6.36
N LYS A 517 2.21 -16.11 -6.49
CA LYS A 517 1.72 -15.19 -5.47
C LYS A 517 0.21 -15.30 -5.23
N LEU A 518 -0.60 -15.44 -6.29
CA LEU A 518 -2.04 -15.68 -6.17
C LEU A 518 -2.30 -16.91 -5.31
N TYR A 519 -1.68 -18.04 -5.65
CA TYR A 519 -1.83 -19.28 -4.90
C TYR A 519 -1.41 -19.11 -3.43
N ALA A 520 -0.19 -18.59 -3.22
CA ALA A 520 0.39 -18.44 -1.89
C ALA A 520 -0.44 -17.51 -1.00
N VAL A 521 -0.81 -16.31 -1.50
CA VAL A 521 -1.60 -15.33 -0.74
C VAL A 521 -3.02 -15.84 -0.48
N SER A 522 -3.65 -16.51 -1.45
CA SER A 522 -4.98 -17.09 -1.26
C SER A 522 -5.01 -18.13 -0.15
N ILE A 523 -4.12 -19.13 -0.17
CA ILE A 523 -4.12 -20.17 0.88
C ILE A 523 -3.65 -19.62 2.22
N PHE A 524 -2.69 -18.69 2.22
CA PHE A 524 -2.20 -18.03 3.43
C PHE A 524 -3.32 -17.25 4.12
N GLY A 525 -4.13 -16.52 3.34
CA GLY A 525 -5.34 -15.84 3.81
C GLY A 525 -6.39 -16.79 4.39
N LEU A 526 -6.33 -18.09 4.10
CA LEU A 526 -7.33 -19.09 4.50
C LEU A 526 -6.87 -20.05 5.59
N GLY A 527 -5.73 -19.75 6.24
CA GLY A 527 -5.24 -20.53 7.37
C GLY A 527 -3.90 -21.21 7.15
N ALA A 528 -3.37 -21.24 5.91
CA ALA A 528 -2.06 -21.82 5.61
C ALA A 528 -0.90 -20.88 6.03
N PHE A 529 -0.79 -20.60 7.32
CA PHE A 529 0.05 -19.53 7.88
C PHE A 529 1.57 -19.74 7.73
N LYS A 530 1.98 -20.93 7.30
CA LYS A 530 3.35 -21.24 6.89
C LYS A 530 3.33 -21.58 5.40
N THR A 531 3.46 -20.55 4.58
CA THR A 531 3.43 -20.65 3.12
C THR A 531 4.43 -19.65 2.56
N GLN A 532 5.31 -20.07 1.67
CA GLN A 532 6.30 -19.20 1.04
C GLN A 532 6.39 -19.45 -0.46
N ILE A 533 6.92 -18.47 -1.17
CA ILE A 533 7.16 -18.55 -2.62
C ILE A 533 8.66 -18.72 -2.84
N ILE A 534 9.02 -19.77 -3.56
CA ILE A 534 10.42 -20.10 -3.88
C ILE A 534 10.64 -19.89 -5.37
N LYS A 535 11.79 -19.31 -5.70
CA LYS A 535 12.28 -19.21 -7.08
C LYS A 535 13.24 -20.36 -7.34
N GLY A 536 13.17 -20.91 -8.54
CA GLY A 536 14.18 -21.84 -9.02
C GLY A 536 14.04 -22.08 -10.51
N TYR A 537 14.46 -23.26 -10.94
CA TYR A 537 14.53 -23.64 -12.33
C TYR A 537 13.98 -25.04 -12.54
N VAL A 538 13.31 -25.26 -13.68
CA VAL A 538 12.90 -26.56 -14.18
C VAL A 538 13.70 -26.87 -15.43
N THR A 539 14.21 -28.09 -15.53
CA THR A 539 14.95 -28.57 -16.70
C THR A 539 14.12 -29.61 -17.44
N ASN A 540 13.92 -29.40 -18.74
CA ASN A 540 13.23 -30.35 -19.62
C ASN A 540 13.97 -30.41 -20.96
N ASN A 541 14.41 -31.60 -21.39
CA ASN A 541 15.22 -31.81 -22.59
C ASN A 541 16.42 -30.83 -22.67
N ASP A 542 17.20 -30.74 -21.58
CA ASP A 542 18.34 -29.83 -21.41
C ASP A 542 18.02 -28.32 -21.46
N VAL A 543 16.74 -27.95 -21.56
CA VAL A 543 16.31 -26.55 -21.49
C VAL A 543 15.97 -26.20 -20.04
N LYS A 544 16.82 -25.38 -19.43
CA LYS A 544 16.61 -24.82 -18.08
C LYS A 544 15.75 -23.56 -18.16
N LYS A 545 14.61 -23.54 -17.47
CA LYS A 545 13.69 -22.39 -17.40
C LYS A 545 13.43 -21.98 -15.96
N ALA A 546 13.52 -20.69 -15.70
CA ALA A 546 13.18 -20.13 -14.39
C ALA A 546 11.67 -20.23 -14.11
N THR A 547 11.31 -20.53 -12.87
CA THR A 547 9.92 -20.62 -12.42
C THR A 547 9.79 -20.21 -10.95
N TYR A 548 8.55 -20.22 -10.45
CA TYR A 548 8.22 -20.10 -9.05
C TYR A 548 7.28 -21.22 -8.63
N TRP A 549 7.49 -21.74 -7.43
CA TRP A 549 6.55 -22.66 -6.77
C TRP A 549 6.19 -22.14 -5.38
N ILE A 550 5.19 -22.76 -4.78
CA ILE A 550 4.87 -22.52 -3.39
C ILE A 550 5.41 -23.67 -2.53
N GLU A 551 5.93 -23.33 -1.37
CA GLU A 551 6.13 -24.29 -0.29
C GLU A 551 5.15 -23.98 0.84
N PHE A 552 4.55 -24.99 1.42
CA PHE A 552 3.64 -24.82 2.55
C PHE A 552 3.79 -25.94 3.56
N PHE A 553 3.56 -25.62 4.83
CA PHE A 553 3.61 -26.59 5.91
C PHE A 553 2.21 -27.11 6.21
N ASP A 554 2.02 -28.42 6.10
CA ASP A 554 0.77 -29.07 6.48
C ASP A 554 0.85 -29.57 7.93
N THR A 555 0.02 -29.01 8.80
CA THR A 555 0.06 -29.34 10.24
C THR A 555 -0.42 -30.76 10.52
N LYS A 556 -1.34 -31.30 9.71
CA LYS A 556 -1.87 -32.67 9.85
C LYS A 556 -0.78 -33.72 9.72
N ASP A 557 0.12 -33.54 8.76
CA ASP A 557 1.21 -34.47 8.50
C ASP A 557 2.55 -34.02 9.11
N ASN A 558 2.62 -32.80 9.64
CA ASN A 558 3.81 -32.16 10.19
C ASN A 558 4.97 -32.13 9.17
N LYS A 559 4.68 -31.75 7.92
CA LYS A 559 5.64 -31.74 6.80
C LYS A 559 5.50 -30.51 5.92
N TRP A 560 6.61 -30.08 5.35
CA TRP A 560 6.65 -29.13 4.24
C TRP A 560 6.40 -29.84 2.92
N TYR A 561 5.62 -29.19 2.06
CA TYR A 561 5.32 -29.63 0.72
C TYR A 561 5.66 -28.54 -0.28
N MET A 562 6.26 -28.93 -1.39
CA MET A 562 6.41 -28.12 -2.59
C MET A 562 5.24 -28.41 -3.54
N PHE A 563 4.73 -27.36 -4.16
CA PHE A 563 3.69 -27.44 -5.18
C PHE A 563 3.98 -26.50 -6.34
N ASP A 564 4.14 -27.05 -7.54
CA ASP A 564 4.40 -26.30 -8.77
C ASP A 564 3.10 -25.69 -9.33
N THR A 565 2.94 -24.39 -9.11
CA THR A 565 1.75 -23.64 -9.52
C THR A 565 1.65 -23.49 -11.03
N LEU A 566 2.78 -23.40 -11.74
CA LEU A 566 2.81 -23.26 -13.19
C LEU A 566 2.43 -24.57 -13.88
N LYS A 567 2.98 -25.69 -13.42
CA LYS A 567 2.63 -27.02 -13.94
C LYS A 567 1.13 -27.30 -13.77
N SER A 568 0.58 -27.00 -12.59
CA SER A 568 -0.86 -27.09 -12.32
C SER A 568 -1.69 -26.20 -13.26
N TYR A 569 -1.27 -24.95 -13.45
CA TYR A 569 -1.96 -24.01 -14.34
C TYR A 569 -2.02 -24.49 -15.79
N LEU A 570 -0.91 -25.02 -16.31
CA LEU A 570 -0.79 -25.53 -17.68
C LEU A 570 -1.57 -26.83 -17.88
N ALA A 571 -1.58 -27.72 -16.90
CA ALA A 571 -2.36 -28.97 -16.95
C ALA A 571 -3.87 -28.72 -17.10
N GLN A 572 -4.36 -27.60 -16.58
CA GLN A 572 -5.76 -27.19 -16.71
C GLN A 572 -6.07 -26.51 -18.04
N ARG A 573 -5.05 -26.21 -18.86
CA ARG A 573 -5.16 -25.46 -20.11
C ARG A 573 -4.37 -26.16 -21.22
N PRO A 574 -4.81 -27.36 -21.64
CA PRO A 574 -4.06 -28.23 -22.56
C PRO A 574 -3.81 -27.60 -23.94
N ASN A 575 -4.58 -26.59 -24.32
CA ASN A 575 -4.42 -25.87 -25.59
C ASN A 575 -3.26 -24.86 -25.58
N ILE A 576 -2.57 -24.67 -24.45
CA ILE A 576 -1.39 -23.82 -24.35
C ILE A 576 -0.16 -24.72 -24.52
N GLU A 577 0.25 -24.95 -25.77
CA GLU A 577 1.46 -25.72 -26.09
C GLU A 577 2.71 -24.96 -25.64
N GLN A 578 3.43 -25.49 -24.64
CA GLN A 578 4.73 -24.97 -24.24
C GLN A 578 5.71 -26.08 -23.87
N ASN A 579 6.94 -25.98 -24.40
CA ASN A 579 8.10 -26.80 -24.03
C ASN A 579 8.65 -26.40 -22.64
N ILE A 580 7.81 -26.24 -21.63
CA ILE A 580 8.25 -26.09 -20.23
C ILE A 580 8.22 -27.47 -19.55
N TYR A 581 7.09 -28.17 -19.66
CA TYR A 581 6.91 -29.52 -19.12
C TYR A 581 6.61 -30.51 -20.25
N PRO A 582 6.94 -31.80 -20.10
CA PRO A 582 6.53 -32.82 -21.06
C PRO A 582 5.00 -32.91 -21.16
N SER A 583 4.45 -33.00 -22.39
CA SER A 583 3.00 -33.09 -22.61
C SER A 583 2.36 -34.26 -21.86
N SER A 584 3.09 -35.37 -21.69
CA SER A 584 2.66 -36.54 -20.92
C SER A 584 2.49 -36.27 -19.43
N GLU A 585 3.24 -35.32 -18.87
CA GLU A 585 3.07 -34.91 -17.46
C GLU A 585 1.84 -34.03 -17.28
N LEU A 586 1.56 -33.15 -18.26
CA LEU A 586 0.38 -32.29 -18.22
C LEU A 586 -0.91 -33.09 -18.42
N SER A 587 -0.92 -34.07 -19.33
CA SER A 587 -2.11 -34.89 -19.60
C SER A 587 -2.45 -35.87 -18.48
N ASN A 588 -1.47 -36.31 -17.70
CA ASN A 588 -1.64 -37.21 -16.55
C ASN A 588 -1.60 -36.49 -15.19
N TYR A 589 -1.77 -35.17 -15.19
CA TYR A 589 -1.64 -34.36 -13.98
C TYR A 589 -2.61 -34.82 -12.89
N ASN A 590 -2.05 -35.15 -11.72
CA ASN A 590 -2.82 -35.53 -10.54
C ASN A 590 -2.32 -34.72 -9.34
N PHE A 591 -3.22 -33.94 -8.73
CA PHE A 591 -2.88 -33.08 -7.59
C PHE A 591 -2.14 -33.82 -6.46
N ALA A 592 -2.56 -35.04 -6.11
CA ALA A 592 -1.95 -35.78 -5.01
C ALA A 592 -0.50 -36.20 -5.30
N ASN A 593 -0.15 -36.40 -6.58
CA ASN A 593 1.19 -36.79 -7.01
C ASN A 593 2.14 -35.59 -7.16
N GLU A 594 1.60 -34.36 -7.14
CA GLU A 594 2.35 -33.11 -7.37
C GLU A 594 2.65 -32.37 -6.06
N LEU A 595 2.51 -33.08 -4.93
CA LEU A 595 2.86 -32.61 -3.59
C LEU A 595 4.17 -33.26 -3.16
N PHE A 596 5.27 -32.56 -3.36
CA PHE A 596 6.61 -33.10 -3.15
C PHE A 596 7.14 -32.76 -1.74
N THR A 597 7.78 -33.72 -1.09
CA THR A 597 8.48 -33.51 0.20
C THR A 597 10.01 -33.45 0.05
N SER A 598 10.49 -33.67 -1.17
CA SER A 598 11.89 -33.53 -1.60
C SER A 598 11.88 -32.88 -2.98
N LEU A 599 12.90 -32.08 -3.31
CA LEU A 599 12.95 -31.38 -4.59
C LEU A 599 13.05 -32.41 -5.74
N PRO A 600 12.18 -32.40 -6.77
CA PRO A 600 12.27 -33.36 -7.85
C PRO A 600 13.57 -33.16 -8.66
N ALA A 601 14.13 -34.25 -9.21
CA ALA A 601 15.48 -34.24 -9.79
C ALA A 601 15.68 -33.26 -10.97
N ASN A 602 14.59 -32.89 -11.66
CA ASN A 602 14.63 -31.93 -12.75
C ASN A 602 14.45 -30.47 -12.29
N TYR A 603 14.37 -30.22 -10.98
CA TYR A 603 14.28 -28.89 -10.39
C TYR A 603 15.60 -28.48 -9.73
N GLU A 604 15.86 -27.18 -9.73
CA GLU A 604 17.03 -26.58 -9.08
C GLU A 604 16.62 -25.30 -8.35
N LEU A 605 17.13 -25.09 -7.14
CA LEU A 605 16.89 -23.87 -6.36
C LEU A 605 17.70 -22.68 -6.90
N ASP A 606 17.10 -21.48 -6.90
CA ASP A 606 17.86 -20.25 -7.06
C ASP A 606 18.75 -20.03 -5.83
N GLU A 607 19.99 -19.59 -6.04
CA GLU A 607 20.99 -19.43 -4.97
C GLU A 607 20.51 -18.54 -3.81
N ASN A 608 19.68 -17.53 -4.10
CA ASN A 608 19.15 -16.61 -3.10
C ASN A 608 18.07 -17.23 -2.20
N TYR A 609 17.61 -18.45 -2.53
CA TYR A 609 16.54 -19.17 -1.83
C TYR A 609 17.05 -20.43 -1.10
N LEU A 610 18.34 -20.78 -1.23
CA LEU A 610 18.92 -22.01 -0.64
C LEU A 610 18.77 -22.09 0.87
N ASP A 611 18.92 -20.96 1.58
CA ASP A 611 18.82 -20.91 3.04
C ASP A 611 17.37 -20.88 3.55
N VAL A 612 16.41 -20.73 2.63
CA VAL A 612 15.01 -20.46 2.95
C VAL A 612 14.09 -21.60 2.54
N ALA A 613 14.41 -22.31 1.47
CA ALA A 613 13.65 -23.46 1.00
C ALA A 613 13.65 -24.57 2.07
N HIS A 614 12.47 -25.11 2.35
CA HIS A 614 12.29 -26.25 3.25
C HIS A 614 12.31 -27.58 2.50
N VAL A 615 12.00 -27.58 1.20
CA VAL A 615 12.04 -28.77 0.33
C VAL A 615 13.30 -28.70 -0.52
N LYS A 616 14.26 -29.60 -0.26
CA LYS A 616 15.57 -29.64 -0.90
C LYS A 616 15.84 -30.98 -1.57
#